data_AF-A0A953SVW6-F1
#
_entry.id   AF-A0A953SVW6-F1
#
_cell.length_a   1.000
_cell.length_b   1.000
_cell.length_c   1.000
_cell.angle_alpha   90.00
_cell.angle_beta   90.00
_cell.angle_gamma   90.00
#
_symmetry.space_group_name_H-M   'P 1'
#
loop_
_entity.id
_entity.type
_entity.pdbx_description
1 polymer ?
#
loop_
_entity_poly.entity_id
_entity_poly.type
_entity_poly.pdbx_seq_one_letter_code
_entity_poly.pdbx_strand_id
1 'polypeptide(L)' 'MPKTIAIPTATAPGYYKEDTGLSGVVKYTGIQNDRDPILMNIGGTVPTSTILEQLPD' A
#
# COMPACT_ATOMS: atom_id res chain seq x y z
N MET A 1 31.46 -11.92 -7.34
CA MET A 1 30.05 -12.36 -7.33
C MET A 1 29.20 -11.10 -7.38
N PRO A 2 28.30 -10.92 -8.36
CA PRO A 2 27.44 -9.74 -8.41
C PRO A 2 26.47 -9.81 -7.24
N LYS A 3 26.41 -8.75 -6.43
CA LYS A 3 25.42 -8.62 -5.36
C LYS A 3 24.08 -8.34 -6.02
N THR A 4 23.22 -9.34 -6.13
CA THR A 4 21.82 -9.11 -6.52
C THR A 4 21.20 -8.19 -5.47
N ILE A 5 20.81 -6.98 -5.87
CA ILE A 5 20.02 -6.09 -5.03
C ILE A 5 18.66 -6.77 -4.89
N ALA A 6 18.36 -7.30 -3.71
CA ALA A 6 17.02 -7.77 -3.41
C ALA A 6 16.08 -6.56 -3.45
N ILE A 7 15.05 -6.63 -4.31
CA ILE A 7 13.93 -5.68 -4.25
C ILE A 7 13.09 -6.04 -3.03
N PRO A 8 12.83 -5.11 -2.10
CA PRO A 8 12.07 -5.39 -0.89
C PRO A 8 10.58 -5.53 -1.23
N THR A 9 10.15 -6.73 -1.59
CA THR A 9 8.76 -7.07 -1.94
C THR A 9 8.08 -7.90 -0.84
N ALA A 10 8.47 -7.73 0.42
CA ALA A 10 7.91 -8.48 1.53
C ALA A 10 6.41 -8.15 1.71
N THR A 11 5.62 -9.18 2.00
CA THR A 11 4.18 -9.08 2.28
C THR A 11 3.91 -9.59 3.69
N ALA A 12 2.89 -9.05 4.37
CA ALA A 12 2.50 -9.52 5.71
C ALA A 12 1.11 -10.17 5.67
N PRO A 13 0.96 -11.46 5.97
CA PRO A 13 -0.34 -12.13 6.00
C PRO A 13 -1.13 -11.73 7.25
N GLY A 14 -2.42 -11.44 7.08
CA GLY A 14 -3.35 -11.05 8.14
C GLY A 14 -4.18 -9.82 7.77
N TYR A 15 -5.25 -9.62 8.54
CA TYR A 15 -6.06 -8.40 8.48
C TYR A 15 -5.47 -7.36 9.41
N TYR A 16 -4.82 -6.35 8.83
CA TYR A 16 -4.23 -5.23 9.55
C TYR A 16 -4.91 -3.92 9.14
N LYS A 17 -4.60 -2.82 9.84
CA LYS A 17 -5.15 -1.50 9.49
C LYS A 17 -4.70 -1.02 8.12
N GLU A 18 -3.57 -1.54 7.68
CA GLU A 18 -2.95 -1.26 6.39
C GLU A 18 -3.55 -2.10 5.26
N ASP A 19 -4.29 -3.20 5.54
CA ASP A 19 -4.98 -4.02 4.52
C ASP A 19 -6.30 -3.35 4.11
N THR A 20 -6.18 -2.23 3.40
CA THR A 20 -7.32 -1.39 2.99
C THR A 20 -8.29 -2.11 2.05
N GLY A 21 -7.82 -3.13 1.32
CA GLY A 21 -8.63 -3.95 0.43
C GLY A 21 -9.26 -5.18 1.08
N LEU A 22 -8.99 -5.43 2.37
CA LEU A 22 -9.45 -6.62 3.11
C LEU A 22 -9.11 -7.95 2.41
N SER A 23 -7.92 -8.00 1.80
CA SER A 23 -7.43 -9.19 1.08
C SER A 23 -6.81 -10.24 2.00
N GLY A 24 -6.54 -9.87 3.26
CA GLY A 24 -5.83 -10.69 4.24
C GLY A 24 -4.32 -10.74 4.03
N VAL A 25 -3.76 -9.86 3.19
CA VAL A 25 -2.30 -9.73 2.97
C VAL A 25 -1.95 -8.28 2.71
N VAL A 26 -1.13 -7.67 3.57
CA VAL A 26 -0.61 -6.31 3.36
C VAL A 26 0.50 -6.31 2.32
N LYS A 27 0.40 -5.40 1.35
CA LYS A 27 1.40 -5.18 0.29
C LYS A 27 1.73 -3.70 0.14
N TYR A 28 3.00 -3.39 -0.15
CA TYR A 28 3.50 -2.05 -0.45
C TYR A 28 4.05 -1.87 -1.87
N THR A 29 4.02 -2.95 -2.67
CA THR A 29 4.49 -3.00 -4.06
C THR A 29 3.70 -4.04 -4.86
N GLY A 30 3.67 -3.92 -6.19
CA GLY A 30 3.01 -4.90 -7.06
C GLY A 30 1.51 -4.68 -7.18
N ILE A 31 0.80 -5.69 -7.69
CA ILE A 31 -0.66 -5.63 -7.89
C ILE A 31 -1.39 -5.75 -6.55
N GLN A 32 -2.48 -4.98 -6.40
CA GLN A 32 -3.27 -4.87 -5.15
C GLN A 32 -2.37 -4.39 -4.00
N ASN A 33 -1.67 -3.28 -4.26
CA ASN A 33 -0.86 -2.59 -3.27
C ASN A 33 -1.78 -1.74 -2.40
N ASP A 34 -1.79 -1.98 -1.09
CA ASP A 34 -2.65 -1.23 -0.17
C ASP A 34 -2.30 0.26 -0.09
N ARG A 35 -1.10 0.63 -0.53
CA ARG A 35 -0.69 2.04 -0.67
C ARG A 35 -1.52 2.77 -1.73
N ASP A 36 -1.97 2.10 -2.78
CA ASP A 36 -2.60 2.75 -3.94
C ASP A 36 -3.89 3.50 -3.57
N PRO A 37 -4.89 2.88 -2.90
CA PRO A 37 -6.11 3.59 -2.49
C PRO A 37 -5.85 4.69 -1.45
N ILE A 38 -4.82 4.54 -0.60
CA ILE A 38 -4.41 5.59 0.36
C ILE A 38 -3.89 6.81 -0.41
N LEU A 39 -2.95 6.59 -1.35
CA LEU A 39 -2.40 7.69 -2.15
C LEU A 39 -3.48 8.37 -2.97
N MET A 40 -4.40 7.62 -3.57
CA MET A 40 -5.51 8.20 -4.34
C MET A 40 -6.26 9.26 -3.53
N ASN A 41 -6.55 8.98 -2.25
CA ASN A 41 -7.34 9.87 -1.43
C ASN A 41 -6.58 11.09 -0.89
N ILE A 42 -5.25 11.03 -0.80
CA ILE A 42 -4.44 12.12 -0.23
C ILE A 42 -3.69 12.97 -1.28
N GLY A 43 -3.96 12.79 -2.57
CA GLY A 43 -3.39 13.62 -3.65
C GLY A 43 -2.41 12.90 -4.59
N GLY A 44 -2.42 11.56 -4.59
CA GLY A 44 -1.58 10.72 -5.44
C GLY A 44 -0.16 10.56 -4.89
N THR A 45 0.82 10.44 -5.78
CA THR A 45 2.23 10.19 -5.41
C THR A 45 2.89 11.38 -4.71
N VAL A 46 2.30 12.57 -4.82
CA VAL A 46 2.64 13.75 -4.04
C VAL A 46 1.50 13.99 -3.04
N PRO A 47 1.56 13.42 -1.83
CA PRO A 47 0.46 13.49 -0.87
C PRO A 47 0.39 14.88 -0.25
N THR A 48 -0.55 15.71 -0.71
CA THR A 48 -0.72 17.10 -0.23
C THR A 48 -1.89 17.29 0.73
N SER A 49 -2.66 16.23 0.99
CA SER A 49 -3.88 16.30 1.79
C SER A 49 -3.81 15.39 3.03
N THR A 50 -4.47 15.83 4.11
CA THR A 50 -4.77 14.99 5.27
C THR A 50 -6.28 14.77 5.31
N ILE A 51 -6.70 13.51 5.38
CA ILE A 51 -8.11 13.13 5.50
C ILE A 51 -8.26 12.21 6.72
N LEU A 52 -9.46 12.14 7.30
CA LEU A 52 -9.72 11.31 8.47
C LEU A 52 -9.99 9.85 8.11
N GLU A 53 -10.59 9.60 6.94
CA GLU A 53 -11.10 8.30 6.52
C GLU A 53 -11.01 8.12 5.00
N GLN A 54 -11.18 6.87 4.54
CA GLN A 54 -11.22 6.51 3.13
C GLN A 54 -12.47 7.09 2.44
N LEU A 55 -12.30 7.66 1.25
CA LEU A 55 -13.43 8.09 0.42
C LEU A 55 -14.13 6.88 -0.22
N PRO A 56 -15.46 6.91 -0.42
CA PRO A 56 -16.15 5.93 -1.23
C PRO A 56 -15.62 5.94 -2.67
N ASP A 57 -15.53 4.75 -3.27
CA ASP A 57 -15.22 4.58 -4.69
C ASP A 57 -16.34 5.10 -5.62
#